data_AF-L0EI94-F1
#
_entry.id   AF-L0EI94-F1
#
_cell.length_a   1.000
_cell.length_b   1.000
_cell.length_c   1.000
_cell.angle_alpha   90.00
_cell.angle_beta   90.00
_cell.angle_gamma   90.00
#
_symmetry.space_group_name_H-M   'P 1'
#
loop_
_entity.id
_entity.type
_entity.pdbx_description
1 polymer ?
#
loop_
_entity_poly.entity_id
_entity_poly.type
_entity_poly.pdbx_seq_one_letter_code
_entity_poly.pdbx_strand_id
1 'polypeptide(L)'
;MISDRPAKTRQVIEPGWFWVFVNERLSVYTVHSDAELGAADSIRWDLLEEGFDVLWDSARSRREAVRYMEQFYPQYTRFETIPTPITFREACEFINKHHRHHLAPQGMKFALGISNGEKLVGVLTAGRPVSRHMDDGYVLEVTRLCVLRSYIHSCSKLYASARRIAREMGYRALVTYTLEDEPGASLRAAGFRLHKISCGGSWNTAKRPRVDKHPTGRKKVWVLPISGA
;
A
#
# COMPACT_ATOMS: atom_id res chain seq x y z
N MET A 1 33.27 -21.90 31.52
CA MET A 1 31.86 -21.48 31.58
C MET A 1 31.42 -21.08 30.18
N ILE A 2 30.79 -22.01 29.46
CA ILE A 2 30.30 -21.82 28.09
C ILE A 2 28.92 -21.16 28.21
N SER A 3 28.78 -19.97 27.64
CA SER A 3 27.54 -19.20 27.65
C SER A 3 26.60 -19.79 26.59
N ASP A 4 25.53 -20.42 27.05
CA ASP A 4 24.40 -20.84 26.23
C ASP A 4 23.68 -19.60 25.69
N ARG A 5 23.67 -19.42 24.37
CA ARG A 5 22.75 -18.48 23.72
C ARG A 5 21.42 -19.21 23.53
N PRO A 6 20.27 -18.63 23.92
CA PRO A 6 18.99 -19.25 23.64
C PRO A 6 18.78 -19.36 22.12
N ALA A 7 18.51 -20.57 21.65
CA ALA A 7 18.15 -20.85 20.28
C ALA A 7 16.91 -20.02 19.91
N LYS A 8 16.96 -19.33 18.76
CA LYS A 8 15.79 -18.64 18.21
C LYS A 8 14.73 -19.69 17.90
N THR A 9 13.66 -19.72 18.69
CA THR A 9 12.44 -20.47 18.39
C THR A 9 11.94 -20.03 17.02
N ARG A 10 12.11 -20.86 15.99
CA ARG A 10 11.42 -20.68 14.71
C ARG A 10 9.92 -20.80 15.02
N GLN A 11 9.17 -19.70 14.88
CA GLN A 11 7.72 -19.78 14.83
C GLN A 11 7.36 -20.77 13.72
N VAL A 12 6.69 -21.86 14.10
CA VAL A 12 6.04 -22.77 13.17
C VAL A 12 4.89 -21.98 12.55
N ILE A 13 5.05 -21.54 11.30
CA ILE A 13 3.96 -20.96 10.52
C ILE A 13 3.08 -22.13 10.12
N GLU A 14 1.83 -22.15 10.59
CA GLU A 14 0.85 -23.14 10.10
C GLU A 14 0.78 -23.07 8.57
N PRO A 15 0.71 -24.22 7.87
CA PRO A 15 0.66 -24.23 6.41
C PRO A 15 -0.68 -23.65 5.94
N GLY A 16 -0.67 -22.37 5.55
CA GLY A 16 -1.81 -21.73 4.90
C GLY A 16 -1.90 -22.13 3.42
N TRP A 17 -3.13 -22.24 2.92
CA TRP A 17 -3.41 -22.55 1.52
C TRP A 17 -3.29 -21.29 0.65
N PHE A 18 -3.17 -21.53 -0.64
CA PHE A 18 -3.19 -20.50 -1.68
C PHE A 18 -4.40 -20.69 -2.57
N TRP A 19 -5.09 -19.59 -2.79
CA TRP A 19 -6.30 -19.47 -3.59
C TRP A 19 -5.96 -18.83 -4.91
N VAL A 20 -6.49 -19.38 -6.00
CA VAL A 20 -6.47 -18.86 -7.35
C VAL A 20 -7.85 -18.29 -7.65
N PHE A 21 -7.88 -17.02 -8.01
CA PHE A 21 -9.05 -16.35 -8.51
C PHE A 21 -8.84 -16.00 -9.98
N VAL A 22 -9.88 -16.12 -10.80
CA VAL A 22 -9.87 -15.77 -12.22
C VAL A 22 -10.89 -14.68 -12.51
N ASN A 23 -10.58 -13.79 -13.44
CA ASN A 23 -11.51 -12.81 -13.97
C ASN A 23 -11.61 -13.06 -15.48
N GLU A 24 -12.73 -13.65 -15.90
CA GLU A 24 -12.92 -14.08 -17.29
C GLU A 24 -12.88 -12.89 -18.24
N ARG A 25 -13.55 -11.79 -17.86
CA ARG A 25 -13.67 -10.57 -18.66
C ARG A 25 -12.33 -9.90 -18.93
N LEU A 26 -11.46 -9.85 -17.91
CA LEU A 26 -10.11 -9.30 -18.04
C LEU A 26 -9.11 -10.33 -18.59
N SER A 27 -9.49 -11.61 -18.66
CA SER A 27 -8.60 -12.73 -19.00
C SER A 27 -7.34 -12.75 -18.12
N VAL A 28 -7.53 -12.58 -16.80
CA VAL A 28 -6.45 -12.58 -15.80
C VAL A 28 -6.74 -13.50 -14.62
N TYR A 29 -5.69 -13.88 -13.90
CA TYR A 29 -5.80 -14.57 -12.61
C TYR A 29 -4.94 -13.91 -11.53
N THR A 30 -5.36 -14.04 -10.28
CA THR A 30 -4.58 -13.63 -9.11
C THR A 30 -4.48 -14.77 -8.11
N VAL A 31 -3.40 -14.77 -7.33
CA VAL A 31 -3.17 -15.77 -6.29
C VAL A 31 -3.08 -15.06 -4.94
N HIS A 32 -3.74 -15.59 -3.92
CA HIS A 32 -3.70 -15.05 -2.56
C HIS A 32 -3.53 -16.17 -1.54
N SER A 33 -2.73 -15.96 -0.50
CA SER A 33 -2.70 -16.86 0.65
C SER A 33 -3.89 -16.60 1.59
N ASP A 34 -4.22 -17.57 2.44
CA ASP A 34 -5.19 -17.36 3.53
C ASP A 34 -4.89 -16.11 4.35
N ALA A 35 -3.61 -15.89 4.69
CA ALA A 35 -3.17 -14.72 5.44
C ALA A 35 -3.40 -13.40 4.69
N GLU A 36 -3.33 -13.40 3.36
CA GLU A 36 -3.59 -12.23 2.52
C GLU A 36 -5.09 -11.96 2.36
N LEU A 37 -5.92 -13.01 2.30
CA LEU A 37 -7.37 -12.87 2.26
C LEU A 37 -7.95 -12.40 3.61
N GLY A 38 -7.23 -12.70 4.70
CA GLY A 38 -7.64 -12.48 6.07
C GLY A 38 -8.57 -13.59 6.58
N ALA A 39 -8.86 -13.59 7.88
CA ALA A 39 -9.92 -14.44 8.41
C ALA A 39 -11.27 -14.08 7.75
N ALA A 40 -12.17 -15.07 7.72
CA ALA A 40 -13.44 -15.10 6.99
C ALA A 40 -13.99 -13.70 6.63
N ASP A 41 -14.12 -13.47 5.33
CA ASP A 41 -15.01 -12.48 4.73
C ASP A 41 -14.55 -11.02 4.69
N SER A 42 -13.30 -10.82 4.24
CA SER A 42 -12.72 -9.50 4.09
C SER A 42 -12.35 -9.18 2.64
N ILE A 43 -11.29 -9.76 2.08
CA ILE A 43 -10.82 -9.43 0.72
C ILE A 43 -11.42 -10.36 -0.33
N ARG A 44 -11.80 -11.58 0.08
CA ARG A 44 -12.46 -12.55 -0.81
C ARG A 44 -13.74 -11.98 -1.43
N TRP A 45 -14.61 -11.37 -0.62
CA TRP A 45 -15.81 -10.72 -1.14
C TRP A 45 -15.49 -9.53 -2.03
N ASP A 46 -14.52 -8.69 -1.62
CA ASP A 46 -14.09 -7.55 -2.44
C ASP A 46 -13.53 -8.00 -3.80
N LEU A 47 -12.94 -9.21 -3.91
CA LEU A 47 -12.51 -9.79 -5.18
C LEU A 47 -13.72 -10.25 -6.01
N LEU A 48 -14.66 -10.96 -5.40
CA LEU A 48 -15.89 -11.41 -6.06
C LEU A 48 -16.70 -10.23 -6.62
N GLU A 49 -16.82 -9.13 -5.87
CA GLU A 49 -17.46 -7.88 -6.32
C GLU A 49 -16.72 -7.21 -7.49
N GLU A 50 -15.40 -7.42 -7.59
CA GLU A 50 -14.58 -6.96 -8.72
C GLU A 50 -14.63 -7.93 -9.92
N GLY A 51 -15.45 -9.00 -9.85
CA GLY A 51 -15.65 -9.99 -10.91
C GLY A 51 -14.57 -11.07 -10.95
N PHE A 52 -13.92 -11.36 -9.82
CA PHE A 52 -13.00 -12.48 -9.69
C PHE A 52 -13.68 -13.69 -9.06
N ASP A 53 -13.73 -14.81 -9.76
CA ASP A 53 -14.28 -16.08 -9.29
C ASP A 53 -13.19 -17.01 -8.75
N VAL A 54 -13.53 -17.84 -7.76
CA VAL A 54 -12.60 -18.84 -7.21
C VAL A 54 -12.46 -19.99 -8.20
N LEU A 55 -11.25 -20.24 -8.68
CA LEU A 55 -10.92 -21.39 -9.52
C LEU A 55 -10.34 -22.56 -8.70
N TRP A 56 -9.48 -22.25 -7.72
CA TRP A 56 -8.81 -23.24 -6.88
C TRP A 56 -8.51 -22.63 -5.51
N ASP A 57 -8.74 -23.35 -4.42
CA ASP A 57 -8.66 -22.83 -3.03
C ASP A 57 -7.67 -23.58 -2.13
N SER A 58 -6.95 -24.57 -2.67
CA SER A 58 -6.21 -25.56 -1.89
C SER A 58 -4.79 -25.80 -2.42
N ALA A 59 -4.21 -24.83 -3.13
CA ALA A 59 -2.81 -24.93 -3.54
C ALA A 59 -1.89 -24.82 -2.32
N ARG A 60 -0.84 -25.66 -2.25
CA ARG A 60 0.09 -25.71 -1.09
C ARG A 60 1.12 -24.60 -1.13
N SER A 61 1.30 -23.97 -2.30
CA SER A 61 2.18 -22.81 -2.46
C SER A 61 1.74 -21.90 -3.59
N ARG A 62 2.08 -20.61 -3.50
CA ARG A 62 1.92 -19.66 -4.60
C ARG A 62 2.59 -20.14 -5.89
N ARG A 63 3.74 -20.82 -5.78
CA ARG A 63 4.50 -21.33 -6.94
C ARG A 63 3.75 -22.46 -7.64
N GLU A 64 3.14 -23.35 -6.88
CA GLU A 64 2.29 -24.42 -7.40
C GLU A 64 1.05 -23.86 -8.10
N ALA A 65 0.34 -22.94 -7.43
CA ALA A 65 -0.82 -22.24 -7.99
C ALA A 65 -0.49 -21.56 -9.34
N VAL A 66 0.62 -20.83 -9.41
CA VAL A 66 1.07 -20.17 -10.64
C VAL A 66 1.39 -21.18 -11.75
N ARG A 67 2.14 -22.25 -11.45
CA ARG A 67 2.47 -23.30 -12.42
C ARG A 67 1.23 -24.00 -12.97
N TYR A 68 0.26 -24.27 -12.11
CA TYR A 68 -1.01 -24.85 -12.51
C TYR A 68 -1.75 -23.96 -13.52
N MET A 69 -1.80 -22.65 -13.26
CA MET A 69 -2.41 -21.70 -14.19
C MET A 69 -1.68 -21.64 -15.53
N GLU A 70 -0.35 -21.54 -15.50
CA GLU A 70 0.47 -21.51 -16.71
C GLU A 70 0.31 -22.78 -17.57
N GLN A 71 0.12 -23.94 -16.92
CA GLN A 71 0.02 -25.24 -17.61
C GLN A 71 -1.40 -25.53 -18.13
N PHE A 72 -2.43 -25.28 -17.32
CA PHE A 72 -3.80 -25.73 -17.60
C PHE A 72 -4.73 -24.62 -18.08
N TYR A 73 -4.39 -23.36 -17.84
CA TYR A 73 -5.19 -22.21 -18.22
C TYR A 73 -4.36 -21.10 -18.88
N PRO A 74 -3.64 -21.40 -19.99
CA PRO A 74 -2.74 -20.45 -20.65
C PRO A 74 -3.45 -19.22 -21.25
N GLN A 75 -4.79 -19.25 -21.37
CA GLN A 75 -5.60 -18.10 -21.77
C GLN A 75 -5.63 -16.99 -20.71
N TYR A 76 -5.33 -17.29 -19.45
CA TYR A 76 -5.28 -16.30 -18.38
C TYR A 76 -3.86 -15.83 -18.13
N THR A 77 -3.66 -14.52 -18.07
CA THR A 77 -2.39 -13.92 -17.64
C THR A 77 -2.42 -13.55 -16.18
N ARG A 78 -1.26 -13.48 -15.52
CA ARG A 78 -1.23 -13.06 -14.12
C ARG A 78 -1.64 -11.59 -14.01
N PHE A 79 -2.60 -11.30 -13.13
CA PHE A 79 -3.10 -9.96 -12.91
C PHE A 79 -1.99 -9.04 -12.40
N GLU A 80 -1.87 -7.90 -13.08
CA GLU A 80 -1.05 -6.77 -12.64
C GLU A 80 -1.80 -5.46 -12.80
N THR A 81 -1.60 -4.53 -11.86
CA THR A 81 -2.09 -3.16 -12.03
C THR A 81 -1.21 -2.37 -13.00
N ILE A 82 -1.83 -1.47 -13.78
CA ILE A 82 -1.18 -0.73 -14.85
C ILE A 82 -1.02 0.74 -14.41
N PRO A 83 0.21 1.32 -14.42
CA PRO A 83 0.40 2.75 -14.21
C PRO A 83 -0.45 3.56 -15.18
N THR A 84 -1.25 4.49 -14.65
CA THR A 84 -2.22 5.27 -15.42
C THR A 84 -2.00 6.75 -15.15
N PRO A 85 -1.83 7.59 -16.20
CA PRO A 85 -1.77 9.04 -16.03
C PRO A 85 -3.04 9.57 -15.38
N ILE A 86 -2.90 10.45 -14.39
CA ILE A 86 -4.02 11.11 -13.74
C ILE A 86 -3.68 12.58 -13.46
N THR A 87 -4.71 13.40 -13.46
CA THR A 87 -4.67 14.78 -12.96
C THR A 87 -4.75 14.81 -11.44
N PHE A 88 -4.42 15.96 -10.84
CA PHE A 88 -4.63 16.16 -9.41
C PHE A 88 -6.11 16.03 -9.03
N ARG A 89 -7.02 16.50 -9.90
CA ARG A 89 -8.46 16.47 -9.66
C ARG A 89 -8.96 15.04 -9.54
N GLU A 90 -8.60 14.17 -10.47
CA GLU A 90 -8.97 12.75 -10.43
C GLU A 90 -8.41 12.05 -9.19
N ALA A 91 -7.16 12.36 -8.79
CA ALA A 91 -6.59 11.85 -7.55
C ALA A 91 -7.42 12.27 -6.33
N CYS A 92 -7.80 13.56 -6.25
CA CYS A 92 -8.60 14.10 -5.17
C CYS A 92 -10.00 13.48 -5.12
N GLU A 93 -10.67 13.33 -6.27
CA GLU A 93 -11.99 12.70 -6.38
C GLU A 93 -11.94 11.25 -5.88
N PHE A 94 -10.94 10.49 -6.32
CA PHE A 94 -10.74 9.11 -5.87
C PHE A 94 -10.48 9.04 -4.35
N ILE A 95 -9.60 9.90 -3.82
CA ILE A 95 -9.29 9.94 -2.38
C ILE A 95 -10.55 10.27 -1.58
N ASN A 96 -11.30 11.30 -1.96
CA ASN A 96 -12.49 11.71 -1.24
C ASN A 96 -13.58 10.63 -1.23
N LYS A 97 -13.65 9.82 -2.30
CA LYS A 97 -14.61 8.72 -2.40
C LYS A 97 -14.22 7.48 -1.59
N HIS A 98 -12.91 7.16 -1.51
CA HIS A 98 -12.46 5.84 -1.04
C HIS A 98 -11.57 5.86 0.21
N HIS A 99 -11.00 7.00 0.60
CA HIS A 99 -10.04 7.04 1.71
C HIS A 99 -10.75 7.12 3.06
N ARG A 100 -10.57 6.10 3.89
CA ARG A 100 -11.33 5.89 5.15
C ARG A 100 -11.22 7.02 6.18
N HIS A 101 -10.05 7.66 6.27
CA HIS A 101 -9.74 8.54 7.41
C HIS A 101 -9.45 10.00 7.04
N HIS A 102 -9.27 10.32 5.76
CA HIS A 102 -8.72 11.61 5.34
C HIS A 102 -9.31 12.07 4.01
N LEU A 103 -9.62 13.37 3.97
CA LEU A 103 -9.92 14.07 2.72
C LEU A 103 -8.66 14.24 1.87
N ALA A 104 -8.87 14.51 0.59
CA ALA A 104 -7.83 14.88 -0.36
C ALA A 104 -6.93 16.02 0.14
N PRO A 105 -5.63 16.02 -0.22
CA PRO A 105 -4.72 17.08 0.18
C PRO A 105 -5.05 18.39 -0.56
N GLN A 106 -4.58 19.51 -0.02
CA GLN A 106 -4.79 20.84 -0.61
C GLN A 106 -3.97 21.07 -1.89
N GLY A 107 -2.86 20.35 -2.04
CA GLY A 107 -1.95 20.46 -3.17
C GLY A 107 -1.02 19.26 -3.24
N MET A 108 -0.20 19.21 -4.29
CA MET A 108 0.76 18.15 -4.53
C MET A 108 2.00 18.67 -5.25
N LYS A 109 3.08 17.87 -5.23
CA LYS A 109 4.18 17.94 -6.19
C LYS A 109 3.85 17.07 -7.41
N PHE A 110 3.32 15.87 -7.18
CA PHE A 110 2.80 14.99 -8.22
C PHE A 110 1.75 14.02 -7.66
N ALA A 111 1.00 13.40 -8.57
CA ALA A 111 0.09 12.29 -8.29
C ALA A 111 0.41 11.10 -9.20
N LEU A 112 0.08 9.90 -8.74
CA LEU A 112 0.22 8.66 -9.47
C LEU A 112 -1.11 7.91 -9.42
N GLY A 113 -1.51 7.35 -10.55
CA GLY A 113 -2.65 6.46 -10.68
C GLY A 113 -2.22 5.06 -11.08
N ILE A 114 -3.00 4.08 -10.67
CA ILE A 114 -2.93 2.71 -11.18
C ILE A 114 -4.34 2.20 -11.49
N SER A 115 -4.48 1.48 -12.59
CA SER A 115 -5.73 0.86 -13.01
C SER A 115 -5.62 -0.67 -13.02
N ASN A 116 -6.77 -1.33 -13.11
CA ASN A 116 -6.85 -2.76 -13.43
C ASN A 116 -6.96 -3.03 -14.95
N GLY A 117 -6.72 -2.01 -15.79
CA GLY A 117 -6.94 -2.06 -17.24
C GLY A 117 -8.22 -1.37 -17.72
N GLU A 118 -9.19 -1.16 -16.83
CA GLU A 118 -10.48 -0.57 -17.20
C GLU A 118 -10.89 0.61 -16.32
N LYS A 119 -10.58 0.53 -15.02
CA LYS A 119 -10.87 1.59 -14.06
C LYS A 119 -9.68 1.87 -13.18
N LEU A 120 -9.63 3.09 -12.66
CA LEU A 120 -8.69 3.49 -11.63
C LEU A 120 -8.99 2.69 -10.34
N VAL A 121 -7.96 2.08 -9.75
CA VAL A 121 -8.08 1.24 -8.54
C VAL A 121 -7.21 1.72 -7.39
N GLY A 122 -6.32 2.67 -7.66
CA GLY A 122 -5.53 3.30 -6.61
C GLY A 122 -4.81 4.55 -7.07
N VAL A 123 -4.55 5.43 -6.11
CA VAL A 123 -3.85 6.69 -6.29
C VAL A 123 -2.87 6.94 -5.15
N LEU A 124 -1.82 7.69 -5.48
CA LEU A 124 -0.87 8.24 -4.52
C LEU A 124 -0.66 9.72 -4.84
N THR A 125 -0.69 10.57 -3.81
CA THR A 125 -0.25 11.96 -3.92
C THR A 125 0.99 12.16 -3.07
N ALA A 126 1.95 12.91 -3.60
CA ALA A 126 3.16 13.28 -2.90
C ALA A 126 3.29 14.81 -2.86
N GLY A 127 3.74 15.35 -1.72
CA GLY A 127 3.77 16.78 -1.46
C GLY A 127 4.83 17.17 -0.43
N ARG A 128 4.83 18.45 -0.07
CA ARG A 128 5.69 18.94 1.02
C ARG A 128 5.32 18.27 2.34
N PRO A 129 6.29 17.95 3.20
CA PRO A 129 6.00 17.42 4.53
C PRO A 129 5.07 18.34 5.32
N VAL A 130 4.03 17.77 5.94
CA VAL A 130 3.11 18.50 6.83
C VAL A 130 3.85 18.94 8.11
N SER A 131 4.79 18.12 8.57
CA SER A 131 5.68 18.48 9.67
C SER A 131 6.74 19.47 9.19
N ARG A 132 6.67 20.72 9.68
CA ARG A 132 7.69 21.76 9.40
C ARG A 132 9.12 21.35 9.73
N HIS A 133 9.30 20.44 10.69
CA HIS A 133 10.62 19.95 11.09
C HIS A 133 11.23 18.98 10.07
N MET A 134 10.40 18.44 9.16
CA MET A 134 10.82 17.55 8.08
C MET A 134 10.85 18.28 6.73
N ASP A 135 10.27 19.47 6.62
CA ASP A 135 10.22 20.23 5.37
C ASP A 135 11.52 21.04 5.16
N ASP A 136 12.60 20.32 4.87
CA ASP A 136 13.94 20.86 4.60
C ASP A 136 14.18 21.17 3.11
N GLY A 137 13.16 21.00 2.27
CA GLY A 137 13.22 21.13 0.81
C GLY A 137 13.73 19.88 0.06
N TYR A 138 14.32 18.91 0.75
CA TYR A 138 14.86 17.67 0.16
C TYR A 138 14.11 16.41 0.58
N VAL A 139 13.18 16.51 1.54
CA VAL A 139 12.26 15.45 1.93
C VAL A 139 10.91 15.64 1.25
N LEU A 140 10.37 14.55 0.70
CA LEU A 140 9.04 14.51 0.10
C LEU A 140 8.12 13.60 0.94
N GLU A 141 6.90 14.05 1.20
CA GLU A 141 5.89 13.26 1.92
C GLU A 141 4.94 12.58 0.94
N VAL A 142 4.68 11.28 1.11
CA VAL A 142 3.50 10.63 0.55
C VAL A 142 2.30 11.07 1.39
N THR A 143 1.60 12.08 0.91
CA THR A 143 0.51 12.76 1.61
C THR A 143 -0.76 11.93 1.62
N ARG A 144 -1.06 11.20 0.55
CA ARG A 144 -2.15 10.21 0.52
C ARG A 144 -1.74 9.00 -0.30
N LEU A 145 -2.16 7.85 0.19
CA LEU A 145 -2.21 6.60 -0.55
C LEU A 145 -3.61 6.03 -0.37
N CYS A 146 -4.34 5.86 -1.47
CA CYS A 146 -5.68 5.30 -1.44
C CYS A 146 -5.77 4.21 -2.51
N VAL A 147 -6.14 3.00 -2.13
CA VAL A 147 -6.29 1.87 -3.04
C VAL A 147 -7.55 1.13 -2.64
N LEU A 148 -8.32 0.66 -3.63
CA LEU A 148 -9.43 -0.26 -3.39
C LEU A 148 -8.93 -1.55 -2.73
N ARG A 149 -9.70 -2.07 -1.77
CA ARG A 149 -9.23 -3.11 -0.84
C ARG A 149 -8.86 -4.44 -1.51
N SER A 150 -9.54 -4.81 -2.60
CA SER A 150 -9.25 -6.02 -3.38
C SER A 150 -7.84 -6.03 -3.99
N TYR A 151 -7.20 -4.86 -4.11
CA TYR A 151 -5.92 -4.70 -4.81
C TYR A 151 -4.73 -4.58 -3.84
N ILE A 152 -4.56 -5.56 -2.96
CA ILE A 152 -3.62 -5.48 -1.81
C ILE A 152 -2.14 -5.22 -2.17
N HIS A 153 -1.69 -5.64 -3.35
CA HIS A 153 -0.30 -5.47 -3.79
C HIS A 153 -0.02 -4.10 -4.44
N SER A 154 -1.06 -3.30 -4.65
CA SER A 154 -0.96 -1.99 -5.31
C SER A 154 -0.28 -0.92 -4.46
N CYS A 155 -0.42 -0.99 -3.13
CA CYS A 155 0.17 -0.03 -2.20
C CYS A 155 1.69 0.05 -2.37
N SER A 156 2.38 -1.11 -2.37
CA SER A 156 3.83 -1.16 -2.54
C SER A 156 4.27 -0.74 -3.95
N LYS A 157 3.49 -1.06 -5.00
CA LYS A 157 3.76 -0.61 -6.38
C LYS A 157 3.71 0.92 -6.52
N LEU A 158 2.74 1.57 -5.86
CA LEU A 158 2.64 3.03 -5.81
C LEU A 158 3.81 3.65 -5.03
N TYR A 159 4.17 3.11 -3.86
CA TYR A 159 5.35 3.57 -3.11
C TYR A 159 6.65 3.44 -3.92
N ALA A 160 6.85 2.31 -4.60
CA ALA A 160 8.02 2.10 -5.44
C ALA A 160 8.08 3.10 -6.61
N SER A 161 6.93 3.41 -7.21
CA SER A 161 6.81 4.41 -8.28
C SER A 161 7.11 5.82 -7.77
N ALA A 162 6.56 6.18 -6.60
CA ALA A 162 6.85 7.45 -5.95
C ALA A 162 8.34 7.60 -5.62
N ARG A 163 9.01 6.52 -5.17
CA ARG A 163 10.45 6.53 -4.90
C ARG A 163 11.26 6.84 -6.16
N ARG A 164 10.91 6.22 -7.29
CA ARG A 164 11.59 6.48 -8.58
C ARG A 164 11.46 7.94 -8.97
N ILE A 165 10.25 8.49 -8.97
CA ILE A 165 10.02 9.89 -9.33
C ILE A 165 10.70 10.83 -8.34
N ALA A 166 10.61 10.56 -7.04
CA ALA A 166 11.25 11.38 -6.04
C ALA A 166 12.78 11.46 -6.25
N ARG A 167 13.40 10.34 -6.64
CA ARG A 167 14.82 10.32 -7.03
C ARG A 167 15.10 11.18 -8.26
N GLU A 168 14.31 11.04 -9.32
CA GLU A 168 14.48 11.85 -10.54
C GLU A 168 14.27 13.35 -10.28
N MET A 169 13.42 13.71 -9.31
CA MET A 169 13.21 15.09 -8.87
C MET A 169 14.28 15.62 -7.90
N GLY A 170 15.27 14.80 -7.51
CA GLY A 170 16.36 15.21 -6.61
C GLY A 170 16.04 15.17 -5.11
N TYR A 171 14.94 14.51 -4.70
CA TYR A 171 14.64 14.30 -3.29
C TYR A 171 15.56 13.25 -2.67
N ARG A 172 15.92 13.45 -1.39
CA ARG A 172 16.83 12.58 -0.63
C ARG A 172 16.10 11.56 0.24
N ALA A 173 14.82 11.77 0.50
CA ALA A 173 14.00 10.85 1.29
C ALA A 173 12.52 10.96 0.94
N LEU A 174 11.82 9.83 1.03
CA LEU A 174 10.37 9.77 1.15
C LEU A 174 9.97 9.56 2.60
N VAL A 175 8.91 10.22 3.02
CA VAL A 175 8.31 10.05 4.35
C VAL A 175 6.81 9.83 4.26
N THR A 176 6.25 9.13 5.23
CA THR A 176 4.81 9.00 5.39
C THR A 176 4.45 8.56 6.80
N TYR A 177 3.16 8.54 7.11
CA TYR A 177 2.65 8.31 8.43
C TYR A 177 1.55 7.25 8.40
N THR A 178 1.57 6.37 9.39
CA THR A 178 0.44 5.47 9.69
C THR A 178 0.05 5.68 11.14
N LEU A 179 -1.16 5.31 11.52
CA LEU A 179 -1.55 5.19 12.92
C LEU A 179 -0.66 4.14 13.63
N GLU A 180 -0.62 4.23 14.97
CA GLU A 180 0.22 3.35 15.78
C GLU A 180 -0.23 1.87 15.73
N ASP A 181 -1.53 1.63 15.60
CA ASP A 181 -2.15 0.31 15.45
C ASP A 181 -2.00 -0.27 14.04
N GLU A 182 -1.75 0.57 13.03
CA GLU A 182 -1.56 0.08 11.66
C GLU A 182 -0.25 -0.73 11.52
N PRO A 183 -0.31 -1.93 10.89
CA PRO A 183 0.82 -2.86 10.85
C PRO A 183 1.96 -2.38 9.97
N GLY A 184 1.70 -1.55 8.94
CA GLY A 184 2.73 -1.02 8.03
C GLY A 184 3.40 -2.06 7.12
N ALA A 185 2.71 -3.17 6.81
CA ALA A 185 3.26 -4.26 5.99
C ALA A 185 3.67 -3.79 4.57
N SER A 186 2.81 -3.00 3.92
CA SER A 186 3.09 -2.42 2.59
C SER A 186 4.30 -1.48 2.58
N LEU A 187 4.53 -0.75 3.67
CA LEU A 187 5.67 0.15 3.84
C LEU A 187 6.98 -0.61 3.97
N ARG A 188 7.00 -1.67 4.80
CA ARG A 188 8.15 -2.58 4.90
C ARG A 188 8.47 -3.23 3.56
N ALA A 189 7.45 -3.71 2.85
CA ALA A 189 7.62 -4.28 1.51
C ALA A 189 8.19 -3.27 0.51
N ALA A 190 7.85 -1.99 0.65
CA ALA A 190 8.41 -0.90 -0.17
C ALA A 190 9.80 -0.39 0.31
N GLY A 191 10.35 -0.96 1.39
CA GLY A 191 11.68 -0.63 1.91
C GLY A 191 11.73 0.52 2.92
N PHE A 192 10.58 1.05 3.35
CA PHE A 192 10.53 2.06 4.41
C PHE A 192 11.00 1.46 5.74
N ARG A 193 11.64 2.31 6.56
CA ARG A 193 12.06 2.00 7.92
C ARG A 193 11.26 2.84 8.90
N LEU A 194 10.91 2.25 10.04
CA LEU A 194 10.29 2.99 11.13
C LEU A 194 11.35 3.94 11.71
N HIS A 195 11.08 5.25 11.68
CA HIS A 195 11.99 6.27 12.21
C HIS A 195 11.67 6.61 13.66
N LYS A 196 10.40 6.88 13.97
CA LYS A 196 9.92 7.16 15.33
C LYS A 196 8.41 6.98 15.44
N ILE A 197 7.90 6.97 16.67
CA ILE A 197 6.48 7.15 16.96
C ILE A 197 6.29 8.60 17.41
N SER A 198 5.44 9.37 16.72
CA SER A 198 5.13 10.74 17.09
C SER A 198 4.28 10.78 18.36
N CYS A 199 4.38 11.87 19.13
CA CYS A 199 3.52 12.12 20.28
C CYS A 199 2.01 12.26 19.93
N GLY A 200 1.68 12.41 18.64
CA GLY A 200 0.31 12.72 18.22
C GLY A 200 -0.05 14.17 18.53
N GLY A 201 -1.33 14.46 18.61
CA GLY A 201 -1.87 15.75 19.02
C GLY A 201 -2.68 16.46 17.95
N SER A 202 -3.25 17.59 18.36
CA SER A 202 -3.97 18.52 17.51
C SER A 202 -3.04 19.64 17.04
N TRP A 203 -3.23 20.11 15.80
CA TRP A 203 -2.58 21.35 15.36
C TRP A 203 -3.37 22.61 15.76
N ASN A 204 -4.46 22.43 16.53
CA ASN A 204 -5.25 23.50 17.09
C ASN A 204 -4.48 24.22 18.20
N THR A 205 -4.44 25.55 18.13
CA THR A 205 -3.87 26.40 19.17
C THR A 205 -4.74 27.63 19.34
N ALA A 206 -4.76 28.26 20.52
CA ALA A 206 -5.61 29.44 20.77
C ALA A 206 -5.35 30.58 19.75
N LYS A 207 -4.10 30.73 19.28
CA LYS A 207 -3.71 31.74 18.27
C LYS A 207 -4.06 31.34 16.82
N ARG A 208 -4.35 30.06 16.56
CA ARG A 208 -4.70 29.54 15.24
C ARG A 208 -5.70 28.40 15.40
N PRO A 209 -7.00 28.71 15.59
CA PRO A 209 -8.01 27.70 15.77
C PRO A 209 -8.11 26.79 14.55
N ARG A 210 -8.16 25.48 14.76
CA ARG A 210 -8.32 24.47 13.71
C ARG A 210 -9.28 23.40 14.16
N VAL A 211 -10.07 22.88 13.22
CA VAL A 211 -10.83 21.64 13.37
C VAL A 211 -9.98 20.51 12.81
N ASP A 212 -9.67 19.51 13.64
CA ASP A 212 -8.94 18.34 13.18
C ASP A 212 -9.83 17.48 12.28
N LYS A 213 -9.39 17.28 11.04
CA LYS A 213 -10.07 16.43 10.04
C LYS A 213 -9.45 15.03 9.95
N HIS A 214 -8.72 14.62 10.98
CA HIS A 214 -7.91 13.41 10.99
C HIS A 214 -7.72 12.89 12.42
N PRO A 215 -7.42 11.59 12.61
CA PRO A 215 -7.08 11.07 13.92
C PRO A 215 -5.84 11.80 14.48
N THR A 216 -5.97 12.27 15.72
CA THR A 216 -4.97 12.99 16.51
C THR A 216 -4.12 12.05 17.38
N GLY A 217 -4.36 10.74 17.30
CA GLY A 217 -3.57 9.73 17.99
C GLY A 217 -2.10 9.71 17.56
N ARG A 218 -1.30 8.90 18.27
CA ARG A 218 0.11 8.66 17.94
C ARG A 218 0.22 8.00 16.56
N LYS A 219 1.29 8.34 15.84
CA LYS A 219 1.54 7.89 14.48
C LYS A 219 2.96 7.34 14.36
N LYS A 220 3.11 6.26 13.60
CA LYS A 220 4.42 5.79 13.16
C LYS A 220 4.90 6.66 12.01
N VAL A 221 6.11 7.19 12.14
CA VAL A 221 6.79 7.94 11.09
C VAL A 221 7.68 6.99 10.33
N TRP A 222 7.42 6.84 9.03
CA TRP A 222 8.17 5.96 8.15
C TRP A 222 9.05 6.79 7.24
N VAL A 223 10.31 6.35 7.08
CA VAL A 223 11.29 7.02 6.23
C VAL A 223 11.90 6.01 5.27
N LEU A 224 11.96 6.38 4.00
CA LEU A 224 12.65 5.66 2.95
C LEU A 224 13.76 6.58 2.40
N PRO A 225 15.02 6.35 2.79
CA PRO A 225 16.16 7.05 2.20
C PRO A 225 16.22 6.78 0.70
N ILE A 226 16.43 7.83 -0.09
CA ILE A 226 16.70 7.73 -1.52
C ILE A 226 18.20 7.96 -1.69
N SER A 227 18.93 6.89 -1.95
CA SER A 227 20.32 6.98 -2.37
C SER A 227 20.39 7.83 -3.64
N GLY A 228 21.30 8.82 -3.67
CA GLY A 228 21.57 9.59 -4.88
C GLY A 228 21.95 8.67 -6.03
N ALA A 229 21.58 9.07 -7.25
CA ALA A 229 22.11 8.48 -8.47
C ALA A 229 23.63 8.71 -8.55
#